data_AF-A0A1J4MLR0-F1
#
_entry.id   AF-A0A1J4MLR0-F1
#
_cell.length_a   1.000
_cell.length_b   1.000
_cell.length_c   1.000
_cell.angle_alpha   90.00
_cell.angle_beta   90.00
_cell.angle_gamma   90.00
#
_symmetry.space_group_name_H-M   'P 1'
#
loop_
_entity.id
_entity.type
_entity.pdbx_description
1 polymer ?
#
loop_
_entity_poly.entity_id
_entity_poly.type
_entity_poly.pdbx_seq_one_letter_code
_entity_poly.pdbx_strand_id
1 'polypeptide(L)'
;MEVNFHSLYSKAANSWSLLQLDSSCVEDIKNGKQLWLKGPNRNGESCRIPAIICTERETFYLKREKSSNMSYLAIESESIELAEKQGDENSSNNKNCNSSQISVIGNLNSFITMIKTPALMGSFEDYMANHRNATNNSSSEITFEKLFNISQMSLMELYKYLFDYNSMMYCDIEGNWYSINNDILLFLLSSILQKGMSINKSFKSMNIKDVKYLLKESLSDLEAVGKSSESCINYNVLKHALSFDLTLIQLIKHIMNIPANNNIGNLVFSDFDNENITKFLSSPRIQDNVSLKMIEDIKIDLSYKRIQEILALSILKRHQVLKAKDYIEEFQNILLNYVPLELSELEFESNDTNTMSDLDIETNKEMSTNFYFGFPLIENHPDNIGVRFDIIAGQAYYNYEDDKIIYLPSSTLPIDPRNRLSTMFRKKKYWHISELNAYISPVLQPGIKLEAFCLKNCYLCEQKIFNQNYRLFYNKNLPLMHET
;
A
#
# COMPACT_ATOMS: atom_id res chain seq x y z
N MET A 1 50.48 -12.46 -20.02
CA MET A 1 49.70 -11.70 -19.04
C MET A 1 50.23 -12.09 -17.68
N GLU A 2 50.82 -11.15 -16.97
CA GLU A 2 51.34 -11.37 -15.63
C GLU A 2 50.23 -11.01 -14.63
N VAL A 3 49.99 -11.91 -13.67
CA VAL A 3 48.96 -11.73 -12.64
C VAL A 3 49.69 -11.56 -11.32
N ASN A 4 49.63 -10.35 -10.78
CA ASN A 4 50.24 -10.01 -9.51
C ASN A 4 49.17 -9.79 -8.45
N PHE A 5 49.45 -10.13 -7.19
CA PHE A 5 48.51 -9.89 -6.09
C PHE A 5 48.74 -8.49 -5.52
N HIS A 6 47.69 -7.66 -5.50
CA HIS A 6 47.77 -6.30 -4.98
C HIS A 6 47.94 -6.31 -3.46
N SER A 7 48.60 -5.29 -2.91
CA SER A 7 48.73 -5.07 -1.45
C SER A 7 47.39 -4.93 -0.70
N LEU A 8 46.28 -4.78 -1.44
CA LEU A 8 44.93 -4.63 -0.89
C LEU A 8 44.16 -5.95 -0.88
N TYR A 9 44.77 -7.06 -1.35
CA TYR A 9 44.12 -8.35 -1.55
C TYR A 9 43.24 -8.83 -0.37
N SER A 10 43.73 -8.66 0.85
CA SER A 10 42.99 -9.06 2.07
C SER A 10 41.96 -8.02 2.54
N LYS A 11 42.16 -6.74 2.22
CA LYS A 11 41.27 -5.65 2.64
C LYS A 11 40.05 -5.54 1.74
N ALA A 12 40.22 -5.71 0.42
CA ALA A 12 39.11 -5.54 -0.52
C ALA A 12 38.07 -6.67 -0.40
N ALA A 13 38.48 -7.88 0.00
CA ALA A 13 37.56 -9.00 0.22
C ALA A 13 36.46 -8.70 1.26
N ASN A 14 36.71 -7.77 2.20
CA ASN A 14 35.76 -7.39 3.25
C ASN A 14 34.97 -6.11 2.94
N SER A 15 35.43 -5.29 1.98
CA SER A 15 34.80 -4.00 1.65
C SER A 15 34.09 -4.00 0.28
N TRP A 16 34.32 -4.99 -0.57
CA TRP A 16 33.73 -5.08 -1.91
C TRP A 16 32.71 -6.21 -1.97
N SER A 17 31.70 -6.05 -2.82
CA SER A 17 30.69 -7.08 -3.09
C SER A 17 30.28 -7.00 -4.54
N LEU A 18 30.08 -8.16 -5.18
CA LEU A 18 29.51 -8.22 -6.52
C LEU A 18 27.99 -8.10 -6.42
N LEU A 19 27.43 -7.13 -7.12
CA LEU A 19 25.99 -6.96 -7.29
C LEU A 19 25.64 -7.30 -8.73
N GLN A 20 24.76 -8.28 -8.92
CA GLN A 20 24.16 -8.56 -10.22
C GLN A 20 23.07 -7.53 -10.48
N LEU A 21 23.28 -6.69 -11.49
CA LEU A 21 22.34 -5.66 -11.91
C LEU A 21 21.33 -6.23 -12.90
N ASP A 22 20.06 -5.84 -12.74
CA ASP A 22 19.07 -6.02 -13.80
C ASP A 22 19.41 -5.15 -15.01
N SER A 23 19.01 -5.58 -16.20
CA SER A 23 19.13 -4.78 -17.43
C SER A 23 18.59 -3.36 -17.27
N SER A 24 17.45 -3.17 -16.60
CA SER A 24 16.87 -1.84 -16.38
C SER A 24 17.78 -0.96 -15.51
N CYS A 25 18.37 -1.54 -14.46
CA CYS A 25 19.32 -0.85 -13.59
C CYS A 25 20.62 -0.48 -14.30
N VAL A 26 21.12 -1.32 -15.20
CA VAL A 26 22.32 -1.01 -16.00
C VAL A 26 22.08 0.21 -16.88
N GLU A 27 20.92 0.28 -17.54
CA GLU A 27 20.53 1.43 -18.34
C GLU A 27 20.38 2.69 -17.49
N ASP A 28 19.69 2.59 -16.34
CA ASP A 28 19.53 3.71 -15.42
C ASP A 28 20.88 4.26 -14.93
N ILE A 29 21.82 3.39 -14.52
CA ILE A 29 23.18 3.82 -14.11
C ILE A 29 23.92 4.48 -15.27
N LYS A 30 23.88 3.91 -16.48
CA LYS A 30 24.54 4.48 -17.67
C LYS A 30 24.00 5.87 -18.03
N ASN A 31 22.71 6.09 -17.78
CA ASN A 31 22.04 7.37 -17.97
C ASN A 31 22.25 8.35 -16.80
N GLY A 32 23.12 8.02 -15.83
CA GLY A 32 23.43 8.87 -14.70
C GLY A 32 22.34 8.92 -13.61
N LYS A 33 21.37 7.99 -13.65
CA LYS A 33 20.32 7.92 -12.64
C LYS A 33 20.82 7.30 -11.34
N GLN A 34 20.16 7.66 -10.26
CA GLN A 34 20.50 7.20 -8.91
C GLN A 34 19.81 5.87 -8.59
N LEU A 35 20.50 5.05 -7.80
CA LEU A 35 19.94 3.87 -7.15
C LEU A 35 19.94 4.10 -5.64
N TRP A 36 18.86 3.69 -4.97
CA TRP A 36 18.72 3.83 -3.53
C TRP A 36 18.82 2.47 -2.85
N LEU A 37 19.83 2.28 -2.01
CA LEU A 37 19.94 1.11 -1.13
C LEU A 37 19.18 1.40 0.17
N LYS A 38 18.09 0.67 0.42
CA LYS A 38 17.24 0.85 1.61
C LYS A 38 17.20 -0.42 2.45
N GLY A 39 17.09 -0.27 3.77
CA GLY A 39 17.06 -1.39 4.70
C GLY A 39 16.91 -0.92 6.15
N PRO A 40 16.61 -1.84 7.08
CA PRO A 40 16.49 -1.51 8.49
C PRO A 40 17.81 -0.95 9.04
N ASN A 41 17.71 0.09 9.88
CA ASN A 41 18.86 0.63 10.57
C ASN A 41 19.34 -0.38 11.63
N ARG A 42 20.65 -0.66 11.70
CA ARG A 42 21.24 -1.80 12.45
C ARG A 42 21.16 -1.68 13.98
N ASN A 43 20.24 -0.90 14.54
CA ASN A 43 20.15 -0.62 15.97
C ASN A 43 19.48 -1.75 16.78
N GLY A 44 19.96 -2.99 16.60
CA GLY A 44 19.71 -4.11 17.52
C GLY A 44 18.36 -4.83 17.41
N GLU A 45 17.37 -4.29 16.71
CA GLU A 45 16.13 -5.02 16.46
C GLU A 45 16.34 -6.09 15.39
N SER A 46 15.74 -7.27 15.60
CA SER A 46 15.85 -8.41 14.69
C SER A 46 15.45 -7.99 13.28
N CYS A 47 16.44 -7.84 12.39
CA CYS A 47 16.27 -7.42 11.00
C CYS A 47 15.57 -8.53 10.20
N ARG A 48 14.26 -8.70 10.41
CA ARG A 48 13.41 -9.51 9.54
C ARG A 48 13.13 -8.82 8.21
N ILE A 49 13.35 -7.50 8.18
CA ILE A 49 13.12 -6.68 7.02
C ILE A 49 14.33 -6.78 6.09
N PRO A 50 14.14 -7.20 4.84
CA PRO A 50 15.23 -7.34 3.90
C PRO A 50 15.83 -6.00 3.46
N ALA A 51 17.10 -6.01 3.03
CA ALA A 51 17.66 -4.89 2.26
C ALA A 51 17.13 -4.94 0.82
N ILE A 52 16.85 -3.77 0.26
CA ILE A 52 16.35 -3.60 -1.10
C ILE A 52 17.17 -2.55 -1.85
N ILE A 53 17.19 -2.64 -3.17
CA ILE A 53 17.61 -1.56 -4.05
C ILE A 53 16.37 -1.06 -4.78
N CYS A 54 16.21 0.25 -4.83
CA CYS A 54 15.18 0.89 -5.62
C CYS A 54 15.84 1.63 -6.79
N THR A 55 15.23 1.51 -7.97
CA THR A 55 15.34 2.53 -9.02
C THR A 55 14.26 3.58 -8.78
N GLU A 56 14.06 4.50 -9.73
CA GLU A 56 12.94 5.44 -9.69
C GLU A 56 11.60 4.72 -9.79
N ARG A 57 11.56 3.55 -10.43
CA ARG A 57 10.33 2.87 -10.87
C ARG A 57 10.10 1.49 -10.28
N GLU A 58 11.16 0.82 -9.86
CA GLU A 58 11.13 -0.60 -9.50
C GLU A 58 11.89 -0.86 -8.20
N THR A 59 11.40 -1.84 -7.44
CA THR A 59 12.04 -2.33 -6.22
C THR A 59 12.61 -3.72 -6.41
N PHE A 60 13.80 -3.94 -5.87
CA PHE A 60 14.52 -5.20 -5.93
C PHE A 60 14.95 -5.65 -4.55
N TYR A 61 14.56 -6.87 -4.18
CA TYR A 61 15.07 -7.54 -3.00
C TYR A 61 16.50 -8.03 -3.23
N LEU A 62 17.38 -7.83 -2.24
CA LEU A 62 18.75 -8.31 -2.29
C LEU A 62 18.89 -9.67 -1.62
N LYS A 63 19.33 -10.66 -2.39
CA LYS A 63 19.66 -12.00 -1.91
C LYS A 63 21.13 -12.30 -2.17
N ARG A 64 21.85 -12.75 -1.13
CA ARG A 64 23.24 -13.19 -1.28
C ARG A 64 23.27 -14.65 -1.70
N GLU A 65 23.92 -14.93 -2.82
CA GLU A 65 24.16 -16.28 -3.32
C GLU A 65 25.63 -16.66 -3.13
N LYS A 66 25.86 -17.78 -2.45
CA LYS A 66 27.20 -18.33 -2.25
C LYS A 66 27.57 -19.14 -3.49
N SER A 67 28.81 -18.98 -3.93
CA SER A 67 29.40 -19.78 -5.00
C SER A 67 30.48 -20.68 -4.41
N SER A 68 30.56 -21.92 -4.90
CA SER A 68 31.69 -22.81 -4.64
C SER A 68 32.90 -22.47 -5.51
N ASN A 69 32.71 -21.64 -6.54
CA ASN A 69 33.77 -21.24 -7.45
C ASN A 69 34.60 -20.12 -6.82
N MET A 70 35.91 -20.18 -7.04
CA MET A 70 36.84 -19.14 -6.62
C MET A 70 36.82 -18.01 -7.66
N SER A 71 36.32 -16.85 -7.28
CA SER A 71 36.21 -15.67 -8.16
C SER A 71 37.14 -14.57 -7.66
N TYR A 72 38.08 -14.18 -8.51
CA TYR A 72 39.01 -13.10 -8.21
C TYR A 72 38.51 -11.77 -8.78
N LEU A 73 38.54 -10.73 -7.96
CA LEU A 73 38.41 -9.36 -8.42
C LEU A 73 39.80 -8.83 -8.74
N ALA A 74 39.99 -8.36 -9.96
CA ALA A 74 41.27 -7.82 -10.40
C ALA A 74 41.07 -6.49 -11.13
N ILE A 75 42.05 -5.60 -11.00
CA ILE A 75 42.09 -4.31 -11.68
C ILE A 75 43.26 -4.29 -12.65
N GLU A 76 43.10 -3.60 -13.76
CA GLU A 76 44.23 -3.28 -14.62
C GLU A 76 45.11 -2.28 -13.88
N SER A 77 46.37 -2.64 -13.65
CA SER A 77 47.32 -1.71 -13.07
C SER A 77 47.86 -0.87 -14.21
N GLU A 78 47.50 0.42 -14.25
CA GLU A 78 48.33 1.37 -14.98
C GLU A 78 49.74 1.24 -14.39
N SER A 79 50.71 0.96 -15.25
CA SER A 79 52.09 0.66 -14.90
C SER A 79 52.60 1.70 -13.93
N ILE A 80 52.71 1.32 -12.64
CA ILE A 80 53.26 2.19 -11.62
C ILE A 80 54.72 2.43 -12.01
N GLU A 81 55.06 3.68 -12.32
CA GLU A 81 56.41 4.20 -12.59
C GLU A 81 57.41 3.99 -11.41
N LEU A 82 57.09 3.15 -10.43
CA LEU A 82 57.93 2.88 -9.24
C LEU A 82 58.94 1.73 -9.44
N ALA A 83 59.06 1.17 -10.64
CA ALA A 83 60.06 0.15 -10.94
C ALA A 83 61.47 0.71 -11.25
N GLU A 84 61.71 2.03 -11.17
CA GLU A 84 63.00 2.63 -11.53
C GLU A 84 64.04 2.77 -10.40
N LYS A 85 63.93 2.07 -9.26
CA LYS A 85 64.93 2.20 -8.18
C LYS A 85 65.56 0.92 -7.63
N GLN A 86 65.54 -0.17 -8.40
CA GLN A 86 66.50 -1.26 -8.17
C GLN A 86 67.22 -1.57 -9.48
N GLY A 87 68.34 -0.86 -9.69
CA GLY A 87 69.26 -1.09 -10.79
C GLY A 87 70.03 -2.38 -10.55
N ASP A 88 69.66 -3.43 -11.28
CA ASP A 88 70.56 -4.53 -11.62
C ASP A 88 70.83 -4.47 -13.12
N GLU A 89 71.94 -3.81 -13.46
CA GLU A 89 72.54 -3.78 -14.79
C GLU A 89 73.06 -5.19 -15.13
N ASN A 90 72.25 -6.09 -15.71
CA ASN A 90 72.74 -7.23 -16.52
C ASN A 90 71.64 -8.09 -17.19
N SER A 91 70.65 -7.49 -17.86
CA SER A 91 69.87 -8.26 -18.84
C SER A 91 69.51 -7.46 -20.09
N SER A 92 70.48 -7.38 -21.00
CA SER A 92 70.23 -6.99 -22.38
C SER A 92 69.61 -8.17 -23.14
N ASN A 93 68.29 -8.22 -23.22
CA ASN A 93 67.60 -8.65 -24.45
C ASN A 93 66.10 -8.37 -24.39
N ASN A 94 65.72 -7.24 -25.01
CA ASN A 94 64.58 -7.08 -25.90
C ASN A 94 63.38 -7.99 -25.66
N LYS A 95 62.41 -7.51 -24.89
CA LYS A 95 60.98 -7.76 -25.16
C LYS A 95 60.18 -6.49 -24.87
N ASN A 96 59.78 -5.80 -25.95
CA ASN A 96 58.61 -4.94 -25.96
C ASN A 96 57.38 -5.79 -25.62
N CYS A 97 57.10 -5.94 -24.33
CA CYS A 97 55.84 -6.49 -23.84
C CYS A 97 55.08 -5.34 -23.18
N ASN A 98 54.28 -4.63 -23.98
CA ASN A 98 53.11 -3.90 -23.47
C ASN A 98 52.05 -4.92 -22.99
N SER A 99 52.43 -5.82 -22.10
CA SER A 99 51.46 -6.74 -21.50
C SER A 99 50.80 -6.00 -20.34
N SER A 100 49.52 -5.66 -20.54
CA SER A 100 48.62 -5.20 -19.48
C SER A 100 48.81 -6.06 -18.23
N GLN A 101 49.35 -5.47 -17.16
CA GLN A 101 49.56 -6.15 -15.90
C GLN A 101 48.25 -6.12 -15.11
N ILE A 102 47.77 -7.29 -14.70
CA ILE A 102 46.56 -7.40 -13.89
C ILE A 102 46.95 -7.61 -12.42
N SER A 103 46.35 -6.79 -11.56
CA SER A 103 46.55 -6.85 -10.12
C SER A 103 45.29 -7.38 -9.43
N VAL A 104 45.38 -8.56 -8.80
CA VAL A 104 44.28 -9.18 -8.08
C VAL A 104 44.09 -8.48 -6.73
N ILE A 105 42.91 -7.91 -6.50
CA ILE A 105 42.59 -7.11 -5.31
C ILE A 105 41.72 -7.84 -4.29
N GLY A 106 41.15 -9.00 -4.61
CA GLY A 106 40.42 -9.80 -3.63
C GLY A 106 39.82 -11.07 -4.20
N ASN A 107 39.33 -11.93 -3.30
CA ASN A 107 38.55 -13.12 -3.63
C ASN A 107 37.12 -12.96 -3.11
N LEU A 108 36.13 -13.22 -3.96
CA LEU A 108 34.71 -13.06 -3.68
C LEU A 108 33.98 -14.40 -3.87
N ASN A 109 33.61 -15.05 -2.76
CA ASN A 109 32.92 -16.34 -2.76
C ASN A 109 31.39 -16.22 -2.81
N SER A 110 30.87 -15.02 -3.02
CA SER A 110 29.44 -14.76 -3.11
C SER A 110 29.15 -13.52 -3.94
N PHE A 111 28.00 -13.50 -4.56
CA PHE A 111 27.45 -12.32 -5.23
C PHE A 111 26.05 -12.03 -4.66
N ILE A 112 25.58 -10.82 -4.89
CA ILE A 112 24.27 -10.36 -4.47
C ILE A 112 23.41 -10.31 -5.72
N THR A 113 22.31 -11.06 -5.74
CA THR A 113 21.31 -11.04 -6.79
C THR A 113 20.20 -10.06 -6.45
N MET A 114 19.74 -9.32 -7.47
CA MET A 114 18.55 -8.48 -7.41
C MET A 114 17.34 -9.30 -7.86
N ILE A 115 16.30 -9.37 -7.02
CA ILE A 115 15.04 -10.05 -7.34
C ILE A 115 13.94 -8.99 -7.36
N LYS A 116 13.37 -8.73 -8.54
CA LYS A 116 12.25 -7.79 -8.66
C LYS A 116 11.11 -8.19 -7.72
N THR A 117 10.68 -7.26 -6.88
CA THR A 117 9.68 -7.47 -5.84
C THR A 117 8.69 -6.31 -5.86
N PRO A 118 7.41 -6.55 -5.52
CA PRO A 118 6.51 -5.44 -5.22
C PRO A 118 7.01 -4.63 -4.01
N ALA A 119 6.52 -3.41 -3.93
CA ALA A 119 6.71 -2.50 -2.80
C ALA A 119 6.43 -3.19 -1.44
N LEU A 120 7.36 -3.05 -0.51
CA LEU A 120 7.23 -3.61 0.84
C LEU A 120 6.69 -2.52 1.78
N MET A 121 5.46 -2.70 2.25
CA MET A 121 4.74 -1.69 3.03
C MET A 121 5.01 -1.75 4.54
N GLY A 122 5.54 -2.85 5.07
CA GLY A 122 5.59 -3.09 6.52
C GLY A 122 6.21 -1.95 7.35
N SER A 123 7.41 -1.48 6.99
CA SER A 123 8.07 -0.38 7.71
C SER A 123 7.32 0.94 7.60
N PHE A 124 6.68 1.17 6.45
CA PHE A 124 5.91 2.38 6.19
C PHE A 124 4.63 2.40 7.03
N GLU A 125 3.86 1.30 7.03
CA GLU A 125 2.62 1.18 7.80
C GLU A 125 2.87 1.29 9.30
N ASP A 126 3.90 0.62 9.82
CA ASP A 126 4.31 0.70 11.22
C ASP A 126 4.70 2.12 11.61
N TYR A 127 5.51 2.78 10.78
CA TYR A 127 5.93 4.16 11.02
C TYR A 127 4.73 5.10 11.08
N MET A 128 3.82 5.00 10.12
CA MET A 128 2.65 5.87 10.07
C MET A 128 1.65 5.55 11.19
N ALA A 129 1.51 4.29 11.60
CA ALA A 129 0.69 3.91 12.75
C ALA A 129 1.24 4.51 14.05
N ASN A 130 2.56 4.45 14.23
CA ASN A 130 3.24 5.06 15.38
C ASN A 130 3.09 6.58 15.38
N HIS A 131 3.24 7.23 14.21
CA HIS A 131 3.07 8.67 14.10
C HIS A 131 1.64 9.12 14.40
N ARG A 132 0.61 8.40 13.89
CA ARG A 132 -0.80 8.63 14.22
C ARG A 132 -1.09 8.63 15.72
N ASN A 133 -0.40 7.78 16.48
CA ASN A 133 -0.55 7.73 17.93
C ASN A 133 0.21 8.85 18.65
N ALA A 134 1.29 9.35 18.04
CA ALA A 134 2.17 10.39 18.60
C ALA A 134 1.72 11.83 18.30
N THR A 135 0.89 12.05 17.27
CA THR A 135 0.40 13.38 16.85
C THR A 135 -0.43 14.11 17.90
N ASN A 136 -0.82 13.46 19.00
CA ASN A 136 -1.43 14.17 20.13
C ASN A 136 -0.42 15.04 20.90
N ASN A 137 0.89 14.79 20.79
CA ASN A 137 1.90 15.47 21.63
C ASN A 137 3.22 15.85 20.92
N SER A 138 3.46 15.49 19.66
CA SER A 138 4.73 15.80 18.98
C SER A 138 4.54 16.30 17.55
N SER A 139 5.10 17.48 17.28
CA SER A 139 5.06 18.21 16.00
C SER A 139 6.05 17.66 14.96
N SER A 140 6.34 16.35 14.97
CA SER A 140 7.34 15.83 14.04
C SER A 140 6.78 15.84 12.61
N GLU A 141 7.32 16.75 11.80
CA GLU A 141 7.01 16.89 10.38
C GLU A 141 7.29 15.57 9.64
N ILE A 142 6.34 15.18 8.77
CA ILE A 142 6.49 14.06 7.85
C ILE A 142 6.55 14.64 6.44
N THR A 143 7.76 14.85 5.95
CA THR A 143 7.98 15.25 4.56
C THR A 143 7.91 14.04 3.62
N PHE A 144 7.71 14.30 2.33
CA PHE A 144 7.73 13.23 1.32
C PHE A 144 9.08 12.49 1.26
N GLU A 145 10.20 13.22 1.39
CA GLU A 145 11.54 12.62 1.46
C GLU A 145 11.66 11.64 2.64
N LYS A 146 11.12 12.01 3.81
CA LYS A 146 11.13 11.16 5.00
C LYS A 146 10.28 9.90 4.78
N LEU A 147 9.10 10.03 4.18
CA LEU A 147 8.30 8.87 3.76
C LEU A 147 9.08 7.97 2.81
N PHE A 148 9.73 8.54 1.80
CA PHE A 148 10.54 7.80 0.85
C PHE A 148 11.67 7.03 1.52
N ASN A 149 12.41 7.66 2.44
CA ASN A 149 13.53 7.05 3.14
C ASN A 149 13.11 5.91 4.09
N ILE A 150 11.92 5.99 4.67
CA ILE A 150 11.37 4.96 5.56
C ILE A 150 10.70 3.83 4.77
N SER A 151 10.15 4.16 3.59
CA SER A 151 9.47 3.22 2.72
C SER A 151 10.44 2.24 2.07
N GLN A 152 10.04 0.97 2.00
CA GLN A 152 10.77 -0.05 1.27
C GLN A 152 10.22 -0.25 -0.14
N MET A 153 10.21 0.85 -0.90
CA MET A 153 9.73 0.88 -2.28
C MET A 153 10.42 1.94 -3.12
N SER A 154 10.26 1.84 -4.43
CA SER A 154 10.73 2.84 -5.39
C SER A 154 9.91 4.12 -5.30
N LEU A 155 10.41 5.18 -5.91
CA LEU A 155 9.76 6.47 -5.84
C LEU A 155 8.37 6.42 -6.49
N MET A 156 8.30 5.86 -7.69
CA MET A 156 7.04 5.71 -8.43
C MET A 156 6.06 4.76 -7.73
N GLU A 157 6.54 3.72 -7.05
CA GLU A 157 5.68 2.86 -6.25
C GLU A 157 5.13 3.58 -5.02
N LEU A 158 5.95 4.39 -4.33
CA LEU A 158 5.47 5.22 -3.22
C LEU A 158 4.43 6.23 -3.70
N TYR A 159 4.67 6.87 -4.84
CA TYR A 159 3.69 7.78 -5.44
C TYR A 159 2.40 7.06 -5.79
N LYS A 160 2.48 5.97 -6.57
CA LYS A 160 1.31 5.17 -6.92
C LYS A 160 0.57 4.74 -5.66
N TYR A 161 1.28 4.33 -4.62
CA TYR A 161 0.67 3.99 -3.34
C TYR A 161 -0.05 5.19 -2.72
N LEU A 162 0.59 6.35 -2.57
CA LEU A 162 -0.03 7.53 -1.93
C LEU A 162 -1.21 8.09 -2.74
N PHE A 163 -1.28 7.83 -4.04
CA PHE A 163 -2.36 8.27 -4.93
C PHE A 163 -3.36 7.17 -5.31
N ASP A 164 -3.08 5.91 -5.00
CA ASP A 164 -4.02 4.80 -5.17
C ASP A 164 -5.25 5.06 -4.30
N TYR A 165 -6.40 4.61 -4.78
CA TYR A 165 -7.67 4.79 -4.09
C TYR A 165 -7.89 3.76 -2.99
N ASN A 166 -7.27 2.58 -3.15
CA ASN A 166 -7.39 1.48 -2.21
C ASN A 166 -6.31 1.51 -1.12
N SER A 167 -5.39 2.48 -1.20
CA SER A 167 -4.31 2.63 -0.24
C SER A 167 -4.73 3.45 0.97
N MET A 168 -3.83 3.52 1.95
CA MET A 168 -4.03 4.27 3.17
C MET A 168 -4.36 5.74 2.94
N MET A 169 -5.18 6.29 3.84
CA MET A 169 -5.69 7.64 3.75
C MET A 169 -4.67 8.64 4.29
N TYR A 170 -3.90 9.23 3.39
CA TYR A 170 -2.97 10.31 3.66
C TYR A 170 -3.18 11.47 2.69
N CYS A 171 -2.86 12.68 3.15
CA CYS A 171 -2.86 13.87 2.33
C CYS A 171 -1.62 14.72 2.62
N ASP A 172 -1.08 15.35 1.56
CA ASP A 172 -0.04 16.36 1.63
C ASP A 172 -0.69 17.71 1.95
N ILE A 173 -0.29 18.31 3.07
CA ILE A 173 -0.70 19.65 3.47
C ILE A 173 0.56 20.45 3.67
N GLU A 174 0.80 21.37 2.74
CA GLU A 174 1.93 22.28 2.79
C GLU A 174 3.31 21.61 2.84
N GLY A 175 3.41 20.35 2.39
CA GLY A 175 4.63 19.55 2.37
C GLY A 175 4.73 18.55 3.51
N ASN A 176 3.75 18.57 4.41
CA ASN A 176 3.62 17.66 5.52
C ASN A 176 2.51 16.65 5.24
N TRP A 177 2.79 15.38 5.47
CA TRP A 177 1.84 14.30 5.26
C TRP A 177 1.06 13.99 6.51
N TYR A 178 -0.27 14.05 6.39
CA TYR A 178 -1.20 13.80 7.49
C TYR A 178 -2.06 12.58 7.20
N SER A 179 -2.30 11.78 8.24
CA SER A 179 -3.32 10.75 8.17
C SER A 179 -4.71 11.36 8.18
N ILE A 180 -5.56 10.89 7.27
CA ILE A 180 -6.98 11.22 7.25
C ILE A 180 -7.68 10.18 8.13
N ASN A 181 -8.36 10.64 9.18
CA ASN A 181 -9.18 9.77 10.02
C ASN A 181 -10.61 9.66 9.46
N ASN A 182 -11.39 8.70 9.96
CA ASN A 182 -12.77 8.52 9.48
C ASN A 182 -13.66 9.72 9.78
N ASP A 183 -13.37 10.51 10.82
CA ASP A 183 -14.19 11.67 11.17
C ASP A 183 -14.11 12.75 10.09
N ILE A 184 -12.92 13.00 9.54
CA ILE A 184 -12.74 13.89 8.38
C ILE A 184 -13.54 13.37 7.18
N LEU A 185 -13.45 12.06 6.89
CA LEU A 185 -14.20 11.49 5.76
C LEU A 185 -15.70 11.58 5.95
N LEU A 186 -16.20 11.30 7.16
CA LEU A 186 -17.60 11.41 7.49
C LEU A 186 -18.08 12.85 7.35
N PHE A 187 -17.27 13.83 7.78
CA PHE A 187 -17.55 15.23 7.56
C PHE A 187 -17.59 15.60 6.07
N LEU A 188 -16.59 15.17 5.29
CA LEU A 188 -16.54 15.40 3.85
C LEU A 188 -17.78 14.80 3.17
N LEU A 189 -18.07 13.54 3.50
CA LEU A 189 -19.21 12.81 2.98
C LEU A 189 -20.54 13.49 3.33
N SER A 190 -20.76 13.82 4.61
CA SER A 190 -21.98 14.49 5.06
C SER A 190 -22.12 15.84 4.40
N SER A 191 -21.02 16.60 4.27
CA SER A 191 -21.01 17.91 3.63
C SER A 191 -21.41 17.80 2.16
N ILE A 192 -20.78 16.90 1.40
CA ILE A 192 -21.06 16.71 -0.02
C ILE A 192 -22.50 16.25 -0.24
N LEU A 193 -22.96 15.25 0.53
CA LEU A 193 -24.31 14.70 0.36
C LEU A 193 -25.40 15.69 0.80
N GLN A 194 -25.32 16.24 2.00
CA GLN A 194 -26.36 17.13 2.53
C GLN A 194 -26.43 18.45 1.75
N LYS A 195 -25.27 19.08 1.48
CA LYS A 195 -25.27 20.32 0.69
C LYS A 195 -25.63 20.07 -0.75
N GLY A 196 -25.13 18.98 -1.35
CA GLY A 196 -25.47 18.59 -2.72
C GLY A 196 -26.98 18.41 -2.90
N MET A 197 -27.63 17.70 -1.97
CA MET A 197 -29.09 17.57 -1.94
C MET A 197 -29.80 18.93 -1.78
N SER A 198 -29.33 19.78 -0.87
CA SER A 198 -29.98 21.07 -0.59
C SER A 198 -30.03 22.00 -1.81
N ILE A 199 -29.09 21.84 -2.75
CA ILE A 199 -29.03 22.63 -3.99
C ILE A 199 -29.49 21.83 -5.23
N ASN A 200 -30.09 20.64 -5.04
CA ASN A 200 -30.51 19.73 -6.11
C ASN A 200 -29.39 19.44 -7.13
N LYS A 201 -28.15 19.24 -6.67
CA LYS A 201 -27.03 18.91 -7.54
C LYS A 201 -27.01 17.42 -7.85
N SER A 202 -26.96 17.06 -9.13
CA SER A 202 -26.77 15.67 -9.56
C SER A 202 -25.38 15.16 -9.16
N PHE A 203 -25.36 14.03 -8.46
CA PHE A 203 -24.12 13.36 -8.03
C PHE A 203 -23.40 12.59 -9.16
N LYS A 204 -24.05 12.38 -10.32
CA LYS A 204 -23.48 11.71 -11.51
C LYS A 204 -22.65 12.63 -12.41
N SER A 205 -22.68 13.94 -12.15
CA SER A 205 -22.08 14.93 -13.05
C SER A 205 -21.40 16.05 -12.28
N MET A 206 -20.95 15.77 -11.06
CA MET A 206 -20.16 16.74 -10.31
C MET A 206 -18.76 16.86 -10.91
N ASN A 207 -18.17 18.02 -10.72
CA ASN A 207 -16.76 18.23 -10.93
C ASN A 207 -16.07 18.67 -9.63
N ILE A 208 -14.74 18.77 -9.66
CA ILE A 208 -13.94 19.16 -8.47
C ILE A 208 -14.35 20.55 -7.97
N LYS A 209 -14.69 21.47 -8.88
CA LYS A 209 -15.17 22.81 -8.53
C LYS A 209 -16.47 22.77 -7.72
N ASP A 210 -17.42 21.93 -8.11
CA ASP A 210 -18.67 21.73 -7.40
C ASP A 210 -18.40 21.22 -5.98
N VAL A 211 -17.53 20.22 -5.82
CA VAL A 211 -17.17 19.68 -4.50
C VAL A 211 -16.48 20.72 -3.63
N LYS A 212 -15.54 21.48 -4.20
CA LYS A 212 -14.86 22.58 -3.51
C LYS A 212 -15.86 23.62 -3.02
N TYR A 213 -16.89 23.94 -3.81
CA TYR A 213 -17.97 24.83 -3.41
C TYR A 213 -18.79 24.25 -2.26
N LEU A 214 -19.27 23.00 -2.38
CA LEU A 214 -20.07 22.34 -1.33
C LEU A 214 -19.34 22.28 0.01
N LEU A 215 -18.05 21.93 -0.02
CA LEU A 215 -17.23 21.84 1.18
C LEU A 215 -16.94 23.21 1.80
N LYS A 216 -16.73 24.25 0.99
CA LYS A 216 -16.55 25.63 1.49
C LYS A 216 -17.80 26.12 2.21
N GLU A 217 -18.98 25.91 1.63
CA GLU A 217 -20.27 26.26 2.25
C GLU A 217 -20.45 25.54 3.59
N SER A 218 -20.20 24.23 3.65
CA SER A 218 -20.27 23.47 4.92
C SER A 218 -19.27 23.98 5.96
N LEU A 219 -18.07 24.38 5.53
CA LEU A 219 -17.06 24.90 6.45
C LEU A 219 -17.47 26.28 6.99
N SER A 220 -18.04 27.14 6.16
CA SER A 220 -18.57 28.45 6.58
C SER A 220 -19.72 28.33 7.57
N ASP A 221 -20.61 27.34 7.39
CA ASP A 221 -21.66 27.04 8.39
C ASP A 221 -21.07 26.64 9.74
N LEU A 222 -20.02 25.82 9.74
CA LEU A 222 -19.33 25.43 10.97
C LEU A 222 -18.67 26.63 11.67
N GLU A 223 -18.04 27.53 10.91
CA GLU A 223 -17.47 28.77 11.44
C GLU A 223 -18.57 29.66 12.05
N ALA A 224 -19.72 29.79 11.39
CA ALA A 224 -20.83 30.63 11.85
C ALA A 224 -21.47 30.14 13.16
N VAL A 225 -21.48 28.82 13.41
CA VAL A 225 -22.00 28.23 14.65
C VAL A 225 -21.06 28.47 15.85
N GLY A 226 -19.88 29.09 15.63
CA GLY A 226 -18.94 29.38 16.71
C GLY A 226 -18.30 28.12 17.30
N LYS A 227 -18.41 26.97 16.60
CA LYS A 227 -17.61 25.78 16.87
C LYS A 227 -16.20 25.99 16.31
N SER A 228 -15.53 27.07 16.69
CA SER A 228 -14.10 27.27 16.48
C SER A 228 -13.30 26.41 17.46
N SER A 229 -13.70 25.15 17.64
CA SER A 229 -12.98 24.26 18.50
C SER A 229 -11.85 23.66 17.68
N GLU A 230 -10.64 24.16 17.92
CA GLU A 230 -9.39 23.48 17.60
C GLU A 230 -9.41 21.99 18.06
N SER A 231 -10.32 21.62 18.96
CA SER A 231 -10.57 20.24 19.42
C SER A 231 -11.53 19.39 18.57
N CYS A 232 -12.33 19.96 17.66
CA CYS A 232 -13.16 19.15 16.75
C CYS A 232 -12.43 18.95 15.43
N ILE A 233 -11.78 17.80 15.31
CA ILE A 233 -11.44 17.13 14.06
C ILE A 233 -10.81 18.08 13.04
N ASN A 234 -9.49 18.27 13.13
CA ASN A 234 -8.63 18.65 12.01
C ASN A 234 -9.23 19.74 11.08
N TYR A 235 -9.88 20.76 11.66
CA TYR A 235 -10.48 21.87 10.92
C TYR A 235 -9.46 22.54 10.00
N ASN A 236 -8.24 22.70 10.51
CA ASN A 236 -7.10 23.21 9.76
C ASN A 236 -6.78 22.33 8.54
N VAL A 237 -6.82 21.00 8.66
CA VAL A 237 -6.59 20.09 7.53
C VAL A 237 -7.60 20.34 6.42
N LEU A 238 -8.88 20.46 6.77
CA LEU A 238 -9.95 20.75 5.80
C LEU A 238 -9.80 22.14 5.17
N LYS A 239 -9.49 23.15 5.97
CA LYS A 239 -9.26 24.52 5.48
C LYS A 239 -8.09 24.60 4.51
N HIS A 240 -6.96 23.96 4.85
CA HIS A 240 -5.81 23.89 3.96
C HIS A 240 -6.11 23.05 2.73
N ALA A 241 -6.81 21.93 2.87
CA ALA A 241 -7.22 21.12 1.72
C ALA A 241 -8.04 21.90 0.70
N LEU A 242 -8.97 22.74 1.16
CA LEU A 242 -9.76 23.59 0.26
C LEU A 242 -8.95 24.72 -0.40
N SER A 243 -7.74 24.99 0.11
CA SER A 243 -6.81 25.96 -0.46
C SER A 243 -5.92 25.34 -1.55
N PHE A 244 -5.81 24.01 -1.61
CA PHE A 244 -4.89 23.28 -2.49
C PHE A 244 -5.59 22.13 -3.23
N ASP A 245 -5.72 22.25 -4.55
CA ASP A 245 -6.54 21.31 -5.33
C ASP A 245 -6.03 19.86 -5.27
N LEU A 246 -4.71 19.66 -5.24
CA LEU A 246 -4.13 18.32 -5.11
C LEU A 246 -4.48 17.68 -3.77
N THR A 247 -4.40 18.45 -2.68
CA THR A 247 -4.78 17.99 -1.33
C THR A 247 -6.27 17.66 -1.27
N LEU A 248 -7.12 18.51 -1.84
CA LEU A 248 -8.56 18.24 -1.94
C LEU A 248 -8.82 16.91 -2.66
N ILE A 249 -8.14 16.67 -3.78
CA ILE A 249 -8.29 15.44 -4.56
C ILE A 249 -7.83 14.22 -3.78
N GLN A 250 -6.69 14.31 -3.08
CA GLN A 250 -6.20 13.25 -2.19
C GLN A 250 -7.19 12.93 -1.07
N LEU A 251 -7.99 13.88 -0.61
CA LEU A 251 -9.03 13.65 0.39
C LEU A 251 -10.28 13.01 -0.22
N ILE A 252 -10.82 13.59 -1.29
CA ILE A 252 -12.10 13.14 -1.85
C ILE A 252 -11.99 11.85 -2.65
N LYS A 253 -10.79 11.44 -3.09
CA LYS A 253 -10.57 10.14 -3.76
C LYS A 253 -11.10 8.97 -2.91
N HIS A 254 -11.15 9.11 -1.59
CA HIS A 254 -11.66 8.07 -0.70
C HIS A 254 -13.19 7.97 -0.68
N ILE A 255 -13.90 8.95 -1.25
CA ILE A 255 -15.37 8.99 -1.32
C ILE A 255 -15.84 8.87 -2.79
N MET A 256 -14.97 9.27 -3.72
CA MET A 256 -15.32 9.44 -5.13
C MET A 256 -14.50 8.52 -6.03
N ASN A 257 -15.14 8.04 -7.08
CA ASN A 257 -14.48 7.43 -8.21
C ASN A 257 -14.13 8.53 -9.21
N ILE A 258 -12.85 8.64 -9.55
CA ILE A 258 -12.42 9.47 -10.69
C ILE A 258 -12.20 8.49 -11.84
N PRO A 259 -12.89 8.68 -12.98
CA PRO A 259 -12.82 7.75 -14.11
C PRO A 259 -11.38 7.37 -14.47
N ALA A 260 -11.13 6.13 -14.88
CA ALA A 260 -9.76 5.64 -15.15
C ALA A 260 -9.01 6.46 -16.20
N ASN A 261 -9.73 7.03 -17.17
CA ASN A 261 -9.18 7.95 -18.18
C ASN A 261 -8.64 9.26 -17.56
N ASN A 262 -9.10 9.57 -16.36
CA ASN A 262 -8.74 10.68 -15.50
C ASN A 262 -8.08 10.18 -14.21
N ASN A 263 -7.41 9.01 -14.23
CA ASN A 263 -6.71 8.53 -13.05
C ASN A 263 -5.80 9.67 -12.55
N ILE A 264 -5.96 10.07 -11.28
CA ILE A 264 -5.17 11.15 -10.65
C ILE A 264 -3.69 10.89 -10.91
N GLY A 265 -3.28 9.62 -10.84
CA GLY A 265 -1.94 9.24 -11.21
C GLY A 265 -1.57 9.71 -12.62
N ASN A 266 -2.34 9.35 -13.64
CA ASN A 266 -2.02 9.76 -15.00
C ASN A 266 -2.13 11.29 -15.22
N LEU A 267 -3.08 11.97 -14.57
CA LEU A 267 -3.25 13.42 -14.69
C LEU A 267 -2.13 14.21 -14.03
N VAL A 268 -1.68 13.74 -12.87
CA VAL A 268 -0.56 14.31 -12.13
C VAL A 268 0.76 13.93 -12.81
N PHE A 269 0.84 12.70 -13.35
CA PHE A 269 2.09 12.06 -13.77
C PHE A 269 2.31 11.95 -15.29
N SER A 270 1.39 12.39 -16.15
CA SER A 270 1.61 12.35 -17.61
C SER A 270 2.81 13.19 -18.04
N ASP A 271 3.10 14.26 -17.29
CA ASP A 271 4.16 15.22 -17.56
C ASP A 271 5.43 14.92 -16.73
N PHE A 272 5.51 13.74 -16.10
CA PHE A 272 6.70 13.34 -15.35
C PHE A 272 7.79 12.87 -16.30
N ASP A 273 8.54 13.83 -16.83
CA ASP A 273 9.85 13.56 -17.40
C ASP A 273 10.85 13.18 -16.31
N ASN A 274 11.80 12.31 -16.66
CA ASN A 274 12.82 11.80 -15.72
C ASN A 274 13.62 12.93 -15.03
N GLU A 275 13.73 14.12 -15.65
CA GLU A 275 14.43 15.28 -15.07
C GLU A 275 13.72 15.90 -13.85
N ASN A 276 12.42 15.68 -13.68
CA ASN A 276 11.67 16.28 -12.57
C ASN A 276 11.74 15.45 -11.29
N ILE A 277 12.01 14.15 -11.38
CA ILE A 277 11.95 13.20 -10.26
C ILE A 277 12.89 13.59 -9.10
N THR A 278 14.12 14.00 -9.38
CA THR A 278 15.06 14.39 -8.32
C THR A 278 14.66 15.70 -7.63
N LYS A 279 14.02 16.63 -8.35
CA LYS A 279 13.49 17.87 -7.78
C LYS A 279 12.37 17.60 -6.78
N PHE A 280 11.58 16.54 -6.96
CA PHE A 280 10.51 16.19 -6.02
C PHE A 280 11.02 15.79 -4.64
N LEU A 281 12.10 15.01 -4.56
CA LEU A 281 12.67 14.63 -3.26
C LEU A 281 13.18 15.84 -2.48
N SER A 282 13.63 16.89 -3.18
CA SER A 282 14.02 18.17 -2.58
C SER A 282 12.87 19.17 -2.40
N SER A 283 11.71 18.92 -3.01
CA SER A 283 10.58 19.83 -2.94
C SER A 283 9.82 19.62 -1.64
N PRO A 284 9.51 20.69 -0.89
CA PRO A 284 8.68 20.55 0.29
C PRO A 284 7.29 20.03 -0.09
N ARG A 285 6.69 20.51 -1.19
CA ARG A 285 5.31 20.18 -1.59
C ARG A 285 5.28 19.45 -2.93
N ILE A 286 4.39 18.48 -3.06
CA ILE A 286 4.22 17.76 -4.33
C ILE A 286 3.51 18.65 -5.35
N GLN A 287 2.50 19.39 -4.91
CA GLN A 287 1.69 20.23 -5.80
C GLN A 287 2.52 21.24 -6.61
N ASP A 288 3.65 21.70 -6.06
CA ASP A 288 4.49 22.75 -6.67
C ASP A 288 5.15 22.27 -7.97
N ASN A 289 5.12 20.96 -8.21
CA ASN A 289 5.72 20.32 -9.37
C ASN A 289 4.68 19.67 -10.30
N VAL A 290 3.38 19.92 -10.07
CA VAL A 290 2.29 19.30 -10.83
C VAL A 290 1.47 20.38 -11.51
N SER A 291 1.23 20.23 -12.82
CA SER A 291 0.29 21.09 -13.53
C SER A 291 -1.15 20.69 -13.19
N LEU A 292 -1.84 21.53 -12.42
CA LEU A 292 -3.26 21.33 -12.07
C LEU A 292 -4.21 22.10 -13.00
N LYS A 293 -3.74 22.50 -14.19
CA LYS A 293 -4.58 23.17 -15.19
C LYS A 293 -5.68 22.18 -15.61
N MET A 294 -6.94 22.59 -15.53
CA MET A 294 -8.15 21.79 -15.80
C MET A 294 -8.61 20.84 -14.67
N ILE A 295 -7.96 20.86 -13.51
CA ILE A 295 -8.33 19.94 -12.43
C ILE A 295 -9.74 20.21 -11.89
N GLU A 296 -10.15 21.48 -11.88
CA GLU A 296 -11.47 21.93 -11.44
C GLU A 296 -12.61 21.35 -12.29
N ASP A 297 -12.35 21.06 -13.57
CA ASP A 297 -13.34 20.58 -14.54
C ASP A 297 -13.41 19.04 -14.62
N ILE A 298 -12.55 18.33 -13.88
CA ILE A 298 -12.57 16.87 -13.84
C ILE A 298 -13.91 16.41 -13.27
N LYS A 299 -14.63 15.63 -14.07
CA LYS A 299 -15.84 14.93 -13.63
C LYS A 299 -15.48 13.84 -12.63
N ILE A 300 -16.29 13.78 -11.58
CA ILE A 300 -16.17 12.81 -10.49
C ILE A 300 -17.53 12.16 -10.27
N ASP A 301 -17.49 10.87 -9.95
CA ASP A 301 -18.67 10.11 -9.58
C ASP A 301 -18.53 9.71 -8.12
N LEU A 302 -19.63 9.75 -7.36
CA LEU A 302 -19.60 9.19 -6.01
C LEU A 302 -19.50 7.67 -6.07
N SER A 303 -18.58 7.09 -5.29
CA SER A 303 -18.45 5.64 -5.18
C SER A 303 -19.36 5.15 -4.06
N TYR A 304 -20.52 4.60 -4.41
CA TYR A 304 -21.47 4.10 -3.43
C TYR A 304 -20.85 3.02 -2.53
N LYS A 305 -20.08 2.07 -3.08
CA LYS A 305 -19.27 1.11 -2.31
C LYS A 305 -18.37 1.77 -1.25
N ARG A 306 -17.63 2.84 -1.59
CA ARG A 306 -16.76 3.53 -0.63
C ARG A 306 -17.54 4.30 0.42
N ILE A 307 -18.66 4.91 0.02
CA ILE A 307 -19.58 5.58 0.94
C ILE A 307 -20.09 4.56 1.97
N GLN A 308 -20.56 3.41 1.49
CA GLN A 308 -20.99 2.30 2.34
C GLN A 308 -19.88 1.84 3.29
N GLU A 309 -18.66 1.65 2.78
CA GLU A 309 -17.49 1.28 3.60
C GLU A 309 -17.21 2.32 4.71
N ILE A 310 -17.18 3.62 4.40
CA ILE A 310 -16.95 4.68 5.39
C ILE A 310 -18.02 4.64 6.49
N LEU A 311 -19.29 4.53 6.09
CA LEU A 311 -20.42 4.48 7.02
C LEU A 311 -20.38 3.20 7.88
N ALA A 312 -20.11 2.04 7.27
CA ALA A 312 -19.98 0.77 7.97
C ALA A 312 -18.84 0.80 9.00
N LEU A 313 -17.67 1.33 8.63
CA LEU A 313 -16.53 1.47 9.54
C LEU A 313 -16.81 2.45 10.68
N SER A 314 -17.64 3.47 10.47
CA SER A 314 -18.05 4.38 11.54
C SER A 314 -18.84 3.67 12.64
N ILE A 315 -19.75 2.77 12.25
CA ILE A 315 -20.55 1.94 13.18
C ILE A 315 -19.62 0.99 13.93
N LEU A 316 -18.76 0.26 13.20
CA LEU A 316 -17.87 -0.73 13.80
C LEU A 316 -16.86 -0.11 14.77
N LYS A 317 -16.29 1.06 14.45
CA LYS A 317 -15.37 1.78 15.35
C LYS A 317 -16.07 2.24 16.63
N ARG A 318 -17.34 2.65 16.53
CA ARG A 318 -18.11 3.13 17.69
C ARG A 318 -18.40 2.01 18.68
N HIS A 319 -18.83 0.85 18.19
CA HIS A 319 -19.33 -0.22 19.05
C HIS A 319 -18.31 -1.30 19.36
N GLN A 320 -17.28 -1.48 18.52
CA GLN A 320 -16.29 -2.57 18.54
C GLN A 320 -16.86 -3.98 18.36
N VAL A 321 -18.00 -4.29 18.99
CA VAL A 321 -18.72 -5.55 18.91
C VAL A 321 -20.22 -5.26 18.83
N LEU A 322 -20.90 -5.83 17.83
CA LEU A 322 -22.34 -5.70 17.64
C LEU A 322 -22.96 -7.04 17.31
N LYS A 323 -24.25 -7.23 17.63
CA LYS A 323 -25.00 -8.34 17.03
C LYS A 323 -25.20 -8.06 15.54
N ALA A 324 -25.27 -9.11 14.72
CA ALA A 324 -25.45 -8.95 13.29
C ALA A 324 -26.73 -8.16 12.95
N LYS A 325 -27.84 -8.49 13.60
CA LYS A 325 -29.11 -7.77 13.45
C LYS A 325 -28.98 -6.27 13.77
N ASP A 326 -28.38 -5.93 14.90
CA ASP A 326 -28.24 -4.54 15.36
C ASP A 326 -27.37 -3.74 14.38
N TYR A 327 -26.28 -4.34 13.88
CA TYR A 327 -25.45 -3.73 12.85
C TYR A 327 -26.23 -3.50 11.54
N ILE A 328 -26.98 -4.50 11.07
CA ILE A 328 -27.76 -4.41 9.83
C ILE A 328 -28.80 -3.29 9.93
N GLU A 329 -29.53 -3.22 11.04
CA GLU A 329 -30.54 -2.19 11.30
C GLU A 329 -29.92 -0.79 11.38
N GLU A 330 -28.84 -0.61 12.15
CA GLU A 330 -28.15 0.68 12.24
C GLU A 330 -27.59 1.11 10.88
N PHE A 331 -26.99 0.18 10.14
CA PHE A 331 -26.43 0.47 8.83
C PHE A 331 -27.50 0.91 7.83
N GLN A 332 -28.64 0.23 7.80
CA GLN A 332 -29.79 0.63 6.96
C GLN A 332 -30.35 1.98 7.35
N ASN A 333 -30.53 2.23 8.64
CA ASN A 333 -31.00 3.52 9.13
C ASN A 333 -30.04 4.63 8.73
N ILE A 334 -28.73 4.40 8.78
CA ILE A 334 -27.73 5.36 8.31
C ILE A 334 -27.84 5.55 6.79
N LEU A 335 -27.93 4.48 6.01
CA LEU A 335 -28.06 4.59 4.55
C LEU A 335 -29.32 5.37 4.14
N LEU A 336 -30.46 5.11 4.75
CA LEU A 336 -31.72 5.81 4.47
C LEU A 336 -31.64 7.30 4.82
N ASN A 337 -30.88 7.66 5.85
CA ASN A 337 -30.75 9.05 6.29
C ASN A 337 -29.64 9.83 5.56
N TYR A 338 -28.59 9.14 5.07
CA TYR A 338 -27.42 9.78 4.50
C TYR A 338 -27.38 9.70 2.97
N VAL A 339 -27.83 8.60 2.37
CA VAL A 339 -27.59 8.34 0.96
C VAL A 339 -28.82 8.70 0.13
N PRO A 340 -28.73 9.68 -0.79
CA PRO A 340 -29.84 10.02 -1.67
C PRO A 340 -30.27 8.82 -2.51
N LEU A 341 -31.57 8.70 -2.79
CA LEU A 341 -32.15 7.66 -3.64
C LEU A 341 -31.43 7.57 -5.00
N GLU A 342 -31.03 8.70 -5.58
CA GLU A 342 -30.26 8.78 -6.83
C GLU A 342 -28.94 8.00 -6.80
N LEU A 343 -28.32 7.88 -5.61
CA LEU A 343 -27.10 7.07 -5.42
C LEU A 343 -27.41 5.59 -5.19
N SER A 344 -28.55 5.27 -4.58
CA SER A 344 -28.96 3.87 -4.39
C SER A 344 -29.27 3.17 -5.72
N GLU A 345 -29.81 3.89 -6.71
CA GLU A 345 -30.16 3.33 -8.02
C GLU A 345 -28.93 3.02 -8.88
N LEU A 346 -27.81 3.71 -8.65
CA LEU A 346 -26.57 3.60 -9.44
C LEU A 346 -25.85 2.25 -9.32
N GLU A 347 -25.96 1.53 -8.20
CA GLU A 347 -25.29 0.23 -8.04
C GLU A 347 -26.15 -0.96 -8.46
N PHE A 348 -27.48 -0.83 -8.48
CA PHE A 348 -28.34 -1.91 -8.99
C PHE A 348 -28.24 -2.03 -10.52
N GLU A 349 -28.06 -0.92 -11.24
CA GLU A 349 -27.91 -0.91 -12.71
C GLU A 349 -26.59 -1.55 -13.19
N SER A 350 -25.55 -1.64 -12.35
CA SER A 350 -24.24 -2.23 -12.74
C SER A 350 -24.07 -3.70 -12.34
N ASN A 351 -24.97 -4.24 -11.52
CA ASN A 351 -25.04 -5.67 -11.21
C ASN A 351 -26.03 -6.43 -12.10
N ASP A 352 -26.65 -5.76 -13.08
CA ASP A 352 -27.37 -6.43 -14.17
C ASP A 352 -26.37 -7.21 -15.03
N THR A 353 -26.14 -8.44 -14.61
CA THR A 353 -25.54 -9.56 -15.36
C THR A 353 -26.24 -9.89 -16.69
N ASN A 354 -27.24 -9.10 -17.09
CA ASN A 354 -28.09 -9.32 -18.26
C ASN A 354 -27.53 -8.77 -19.58
N THR A 355 -26.23 -8.44 -19.64
CA THR A 355 -25.51 -8.23 -20.92
C THR A 355 -24.38 -9.24 -21.13
N MET A 356 -24.49 -10.43 -20.54
CA MET A 356 -23.80 -11.61 -21.09
C MET A 356 -24.67 -12.18 -22.20
N SER A 357 -24.09 -12.34 -23.39
CA SER A 357 -24.77 -12.93 -24.53
C SER A 357 -25.23 -14.35 -24.19
N ASP A 358 -26.34 -14.83 -24.76
CA ASP A 358 -26.85 -16.20 -24.55
C ASP A 358 -25.81 -17.29 -24.87
N LEU A 359 -24.72 -16.94 -25.56
CA LEU A 359 -23.58 -17.81 -25.89
C LEU A 359 -22.56 -17.98 -24.74
N ASP A 360 -22.56 -17.10 -23.72
CA ASP A 360 -21.63 -17.16 -22.59
C ASP A 360 -22.22 -17.87 -21.34
N ILE A 361 -23.49 -18.28 -21.41
CA ILE A 361 -24.24 -18.88 -20.29
C ILE A 361 -23.87 -20.36 -20.08
N GLU A 362 -23.45 -21.08 -21.13
CA GLU A 362 -23.12 -22.50 -21.02
C GLU A 362 -21.68 -22.77 -20.54
N THR A 363 -20.74 -21.87 -20.79
CA THR A 363 -19.35 -21.98 -20.30
C THR A 363 -19.15 -21.42 -18.89
N ASN A 364 -20.05 -20.56 -18.40
CA ASN A 364 -19.92 -19.92 -17.08
C ASN A 364 -20.77 -20.54 -15.96
N LYS A 365 -21.53 -21.61 -16.22
CA LYS A 365 -22.27 -22.33 -15.17
C LYS A 365 -21.37 -22.95 -14.09
N GLU A 366 -20.08 -23.12 -14.35
CA GLU A 366 -19.09 -23.56 -13.34
C GLU A 366 -18.34 -22.40 -12.66
N MET A 367 -18.52 -21.14 -13.07
CA MET A 367 -17.86 -19.96 -12.47
C MET A 367 -18.78 -19.07 -11.63
N SER A 368 -20.10 -19.35 -11.56
CA SER A 368 -21.05 -18.53 -10.78
C SER A 368 -20.89 -18.63 -9.26
N THR A 369 -19.89 -19.37 -8.76
CA THR A 369 -19.53 -19.45 -7.34
C THR A 369 -18.43 -18.46 -6.92
N ASN A 370 -17.85 -17.70 -7.86
CA ASN A 370 -16.64 -16.90 -7.61
C ASN A 370 -16.85 -15.41 -7.24
N PHE A 371 -18.09 -14.95 -7.03
CA PHE A 371 -18.33 -13.53 -6.71
C PHE A 371 -18.46 -13.19 -5.22
N TYR A 372 -18.38 -14.17 -4.32
CA TYR A 372 -18.31 -13.89 -2.88
C TYR A 372 -16.90 -13.50 -2.45
N PHE A 373 -16.42 -12.35 -2.93
CA PHE A 373 -15.35 -11.62 -2.27
C PHE A 373 -15.91 -11.05 -0.96
N GLY A 374 -16.20 -11.86 0.05
CA GLY A 374 -16.93 -11.33 1.21
C GLY A 374 -17.04 -12.29 2.39
N PHE A 375 -18.12 -12.10 3.15
CA PHE A 375 -18.43 -12.85 4.36
C PHE A 375 -19.65 -13.74 4.08
N PRO A 376 -19.48 -14.91 3.45
CA PRO A 376 -20.62 -15.68 2.96
C PRO A 376 -21.54 -16.15 4.09
N LEU A 377 -21.01 -16.28 5.31
CA LEU A 377 -21.79 -16.64 6.49
C LEU A 377 -22.81 -15.56 6.86
N ILE A 378 -22.44 -14.27 6.85
CA ILE A 378 -23.35 -13.19 7.19
C ILE A 378 -24.17 -12.72 5.98
N GLU A 379 -23.64 -12.88 4.77
CA GLU A 379 -24.40 -12.61 3.55
C GLU A 379 -25.65 -13.49 3.45
N ASN A 380 -25.55 -14.75 3.92
CA ASN A 380 -26.66 -15.69 4.03
C ASN A 380 -27.39 -15.64 5.38
N HIS A 381 -27.14 -14.61 6.22
CA HIS A 381 -27.86 -14.44 7.47
C HIS A 381 -29.34 -14.13 7.21
N PRO A 382 -30.30 -14.71 7.96
CA PRO A 382 -31.74 -14.51 7.71
C PRO A 382 -32.21 -13.06 7.80
N ASP A 383 -31.56 -12.25 8.64
CA ASP A 383 -31.88 -10.82 8.77
C ASP A 383 -31.19 -9.95 7.72
N ASN A 384 -30.31 -10.51 6.88
CA ASN A 384 -29.63 -9.73 5.85
C ASN A 384 -30.54 -9.50 4.65
N ILE A 385 -31.09 -8.30 4.55
CA ILE A 385 -31.94 -7.87 3.40
C ILE A 385 -31.12 -7.29 2.23
N GLY A 386 -29.92 -7.82 1.98
CA GLY A 386 -29.05 -7.40 0.87
C GLY A 386 -27.97 -6.38 1.24
N VAL A 387 -27.63 -6.27 2.53
CA VAL A 387 -26.42 -5.52 2.94
C VAL A 387 -25.19 -6.27 2.44
N ARG A 388 -24.32 -5.53 1.77
CA ARG A 388 -23.01 -6.01 1.32
C ARG A 388 -22.04 -6.04 2.49
N PHE A 389 -21.40 -7.18 2.73
CA PHE A 389 -20.39 -7.31 3.78
C PHE A 389 -18.96 -7.31 3.24
N ASP A 390 -18.77 -7.40 1.92
CA ASP A 390 -17.45 -7.22 1.30
C ASP A 390 -16.82 -5.85 1.61
N ILE A 391 -17.65 -4.85 1.89
CA ILE A 391 -17.23 -3.49 2.27
C ILE A 391 -16.50 -3.42 3.62
N ILE A 392 -16.63 -4.44 4.49
CA ILE A 392 -15.93 -4.50 5.79
C ILE A 392 -14.82 -5.56 5.81
N ALA A 393 -14.46 -6.11 4.64
CA ALA A 393 -13.45 -7.15 4.53
C ALA A 393 -12.08 -6.68 5.04
N GLY A 394 -11.49 -7.46 5.96
CA GLY A 394 -10.21 -7.09 6.59
C GLY A 394 -10.33 -6.02 7.68
N GLN A 395 -11.53 -5.51 7.96
CA GLN A 395 -11.80 -4.52 9.00
C GLN A 395 -12.63 -5.08 10.15
N ALA A 396 -13.42 -6.12 9.90
CA ALA A 396 -14.17 -6.85 10.90
C ALA A 396 -14.31 -8.32 10.50
N TYR A 397 -14.80 -9.14 11.43
CA TYR A 397 -15.21 -10.50 11.14
C TYR A 397 -16.56 -10.82 11.76
N TYR A 398 -17.29 -11.75 11.13
CA TYR A 398 -18.55 -12.26 11.66
C TYR A 398 -18.32 -13.56 12.43
N ASN A 399 -18.67 -13.58 13.72
CA ASN A 399 -18.73 -14.78 14.53
C ASN A 399 -20.17 -15.32 14.56
N TYR A 400 -20.41 -16.38 13.79
CA TYR A 400 -21.73 -17.01 13.69
C TYR A 400 -22.15 -17.79 14.95
N GLU A 401 -21.21 -18.17 15.83
CA GLU A 401 -21.54 -18.88 17.08
C GLU A 401 -22.28 -17.94 18.06
N ASP A 402 -21.87 -16.67 18.08
CA ASP A 402 -22.44 -15.64 18.97
C ASP A 402 -23.39 -14.67 18.25
N ASP A 403 -23.54 -14.83 16.94
CA ASP A 403 -24.21 -13.90 16.02
C ASP A 403 -23.71 -12.45 16.16
N LYS A 404 -22.38 -12.27 16.13
CA LYS A 404 -21.73 -10.96 16.34
C LYS A 404 -20.80 -10.57 15.20
N ILE A 405 -20.79 -9.29 14.88
CA ILE A 405 -19.76 -8.65 14.05
C ILE A 405 -18.77 -7.95 14.99
N ILE A 406 -17.49 -8.27 14.83
CA ILE A 406 -16.43 -7.80 15.71
C ILE A 406 -15.43 -7.00 14.87
N TYR A 407 -15.18 -5.75 15.26
CA TYR A 407 -14.18 -4.89 14.65
C TYR A 407 -12.78 -5.44 14.93
N LEU A 408 -12.05 -5.73 13.85
CA LEU A 408 -10.70 -6.25 13.88
C LEU A 408 -9.99 -5.73 12.64
N PRO A 409 -9.42 -4.51 12.67
CA PRO A 409 -8.70 -3.99 11.53
C PRO A 409 -7.41 -4.79 11.28
N SER A 410 -7.14 -5.15 10.03
CA SER A 410 -5.98 -5.95 9.62
C SER A 410 -4.64 -5.35 10.06
N SER A 411 -4.60 -4.01 10.21
CA SER A 411 -3.44 -3.25 10.72
C SER A 411 -3.10 -3.55 12.18
N THR A 412 -4.02 -4.10 12.98
CA THR A 412 -3.75 -4.52 14.37
C THR A 412 -3.13 -5.91 14.48
N LEU A 413 -3.01 -6.63 13.36
CA LEU A 413 -2.51 -8.00 13.33
C LEU A 413 -1.01 -8.07 13.00
N PRO A 414 -0.28 -9.07 13.53
CA PRO A 414 1.15 -9.25 13.27
C PRO A 414 1.49 -9.29 11.77
N ILE A 415 2.63 -8.76 11.35
CA ILE A 415 3.08 -8.80 9.94
C ILE A 415 3.44 -10.21 9.49
N ASP A 416 4.01 -11.04 10.37
CA ASP A 416 4.32 -12.43 10.03
C ASP A 416 3.04 -13.23 9.74
N PRO A 417 2.89 -13.85 8.55
CA PRO A 417 1.63 -14.45 8.13
C PRO A 417 1.22 -15.64 9.00
N ARG A 418 2.16 -16.38 9.61
CA ARG A 418 1.82 -17.50 10.51
C ARG A 418 1.36 -17.00 11.86
N ASN A 419 2.04 -15.99 12.41
CA ASN A 419 1.63 -15.34 13.66
C ASN A 419 0.28 -14.64 13.48
N ARG A 420 0.07 -13.96 12.35
CA ARG A 420 -1.22 -13.36 11.99
C ARG A 420 -2.34 -14.38 12.01
N LEU A 421 -2.15 -15.48 11.28
CA LEU A 421 -3.10 -16.58 11.21
C LEU A 421 -3.38 -17.18 12.61
N SER A 422 -2.34 -17.38 13.42
CA SER A 422 -2.49 -17.85 14.81
C SER A 422 -3.30 -16.88 15.67
N THR A 423 -3.07 -15.57 15.55
CA THR A 423 -3.83 -14.56 16.29
C THR A 423 -5.30 -14.54 15.85
N MET A 424 -5.58 -14.66 14.56
CA MET A 424 -6.94 -14.75 14.04
C MET A 424 -7.69 -15.99 14.57
N PHE A 425 -7.04 -17.17 14.59
CA PHE A 425 -7.66 -18.40 15.12
C PHE A 425 -7.91 -18.38 16.63
N ARG A 426 -7.21 -17.53 17.39
CA ARG A 426 -7.52 -17.29 18.80
C ARG A 426 -8.77 -16.42 18.98
N LYS A 427 -9.10 -15.59 17.99
CA LYS A 427 -10.27 -14.69 18.00
C LYS A 427 -11.54 -15.36 17.45
N LYS A 428 -11.41 -16.19 16.41
CA LYS A 428 -12.52 -16.96 15.82
C LYS A 428 -12.05 -18.36 15.45
N LYS A 429 -12.80 -19.38 15.83
CA LYS A 429 -12.42 -20.79 15.68
C LYS A 429 -12.36 -21.26 14.23
N TYR A 430 -13.37 -20.89 13.45
CA TYR A 430 -13.57 -21.34 12.08
C TYR A 430 -13.61 -20.14 11.15
N TRP A 431 -12.81 -20.16 10.10
CA TRP A 431 -12.75 -19.07 9.13
C TRP A 431 -13.05 -19.57 7.72
N HIS A 432 -13.87 -18.84 6.98
CA HIS A 432 -13.98 -19.07 5.54
C HIS A 432 -12.77 -18.49 4.81
N ILE A 433 -12.41 -19.07 3.65
CA ILE A 433 -11.22 -18.65 2.89
C ILE A 433 -11.32 -17.20 2.40
N SER A 434 -12.52 -16.75 2.02
CA SER A 434 -12.77 -15.37 1.58
C SER A 434 -12.54 -14.37 2.71
N GLU A 435 -12.91 -14.71 3.95
CA GLU A 435 -12.64 -13.88 5.13
C GLU A 435 -11.14 -13.80 5.40
N LEU A 436 -10.43 -14.94 5.34
CA LEU A 436 -8.98 -14.98 5.54
C LEU A 436 -8.24 -14.16 4.49
N ASN A 437 -8.75 -14.10 3.26
CA ASN A 437 -8.08 -13.42 2.15
C ASN A 437 -7.79 -11.96 2.46
N ALA A 438 -8.76 -11.21 2.98
CA ALA A 438 -8.59 -9.80 3.29
C ALA A 438 -7.55 -9.54 4.40
N TYR A 439 -7.33 -10.51 5.29
CA TYR A 439 -6.38 -10.39 6.39
C TYR A 439 -4.97 -10.90 6.06
N ILE A 440 -4.88 -12.00 5.33
CA ILE A 440 -3.64 -12.76 5.14
C ILE A 440 -2.94 -12.39 3.83
N SER A 441 -3.68 -12.18 2.74
CA SER A 441 -3.09 -11.89 1.43
C SER A 441 -2.17 -10.66 1.41
N PRO A 442 -2.44 -9.57 2.15
CA PRO A 442 -1.51 -8.44 2.22
C PRO A 442 -0.12 -8.75 2.79
N VAL A 443 0.03 -9.84 3.55
CA VAL A 443 1.31 -10.26 4.17
C VAL A 443 1.87 -11.56 3.58
N LEU A 444 1.24 -12.11 2.55
CA LEU A 444 1.77 -13.27 1.84
C LEU A 444 2.86 -12.86 0.85
N GLN A 445 3.86 -13.73 0.71
CA GLN A 445 4.87 -13.54 -0.32
C GLN A 445 4.23 -13.68 -1.70
N PRO A 446 4.67 -12.86 -2.68
CA PRO A 446 4.20 -12.97 -4.05
C PRO A 446 4.33 -14.39 -4.60
N GLY A 447 3.30 -14.87 -5.29
CA GLY A 447 3.25 -16.21 -5.88
C GLY A 447 2.76 -17.33 -4.95
N ILE A 448 2.65 -17.08 -3.63
CA ILE A 448 2.03 -18.04 -2.72
C ILE A 448 0.51 -17.88 -2.77
N LYS A 449 -0.22 -18.91 -3.21
CA LYS A 449 -1.69 -18.95 -3.13
C LYS A 449 -2.13 -19.04 -1.66
N LEU A 450 -3.10 -18.21 -1.27
CA LEU A 450 -3.66 -18.18 0.09
C LEU A 450 -4.11 -19.57 0.56
N GLU A 451 -4.89 -20.27 -0.27
CA GLU A 451 -5.41 -21.59 0.08
C GLU A 451 -4.28 -22.61 0.35
N ALA A 452 -3.22 -22.60 -0.48
CA ALA A 452 -2.05 -23.46 -0.27
C ALA A 452 -1.31 -23.11 1.03
N PHE A 453 -1.23 -21.82 1.36
CA PHE A 453 -0.69 -21.37 2.65
C PHE A 453 -1.56 -21.84 3.82
N CYS A 454 -2.88 -21.70 3.75
CA CYS A 454 -3.80 -22.15 4.78
C CYS A 454 -3.74 -23.68 4.97
N LEU A 455 -3.77 -24.47 3.90
CA LEU A 455 -3.66 -25.94 3.96
C LEU A 455 -2.36 -26.43 4.60
N LYS A 456 -1.27 -25.66 4.49
CA LYS A 456 0.01 -25.97 5.14
C LYS A 456 0.02 -25.71 6.65
N ASN A 457 -0.79 -24.76 7.12
CA ASN A 457 -0.75 -24.28 8.52
C ASN A 457 -2.02 -24.59 9.32
N CYS A 458 -3.09 -25.05 8.67
CA CYS A 458 -4.42 -25.25 9.23
C CYS A 458 -5.03 -26.56 8.74
N TYR A 459 -6.18 -26.91 9.34
CA TYR A 459 -7.01 -28.03 8.93
C TYR A 459 -8.27 -27.50 8.24
N LEU A 460 -8.82 -28.29 7.33
CA LEU A 460 -10.09 -28.02 6.66
C LEU A 460 -11.19 -28.86 7.31
N CYS A 461 -12.38 -28.28 7.49
CA CYS A 461 -13.60 -29.00 7.83
C CYS A 461 -14.79 -28.47 7.01
N GLU A 462 -15.83 -29.29 6.90
CA GLU A 462 -17.11 -28.89 6.32
C GLU A 462 -18.13 -28.74 7.44
N GLN A 463 -18.86 -27.63 7.47
CA GLN A 463 -19.93 -27.37 8.43
C GLN A 463 -21.19 -26.88 7.73
N LYS A 464 -22.34 -27.31 8.23
CA LYS A 464 -23.64 -26.84 7.76
C LYS A 464 -24.07 -25.64 8.62
N ILE A 465 -24.06 -24.44 8.03
CA ILE A 465 -24.46 -23.18 8.68
C ILE A 465 -25.58 -22.57 7.83
N PHE A 466 -26.67 -22.09 8.44
CA PHE A 466 -27.84 -21.54 7.72
C PHE A 466 -28.31 -22.40 6.53
N ASN A 467 -28.37 -23.72 6.74
CA ASN A 467 -28.74 -24.73 5.73
C ASN A 467 -27.79 -24.89 4.52
N GLN A 468 -26.65 -24.21 4.49
CA GLN A 468 -25.62 -24.34 3.45
C GLN A 468 -24.36 -25.01 4.02
N ASN A 469 -23.65 -25.76 3.18
CA ASN A 469 -22.38 -26.38 3.56
C ASN A 469 -21.23 -25.43 3.23
N TYR A 470 -20.41 -25.12 4.23
CA TYR A 470 -19.24 -24.26 4.09
C TYR A 470 -17.95 -25.05 4.36
N ARG A 471 -16.93 -24.77 3.55
CA ARG A 471 -15.56 -25.23 3.77
C ARG A 471 -14.84 -24.20 4.64
N LEU A 472 -14.50 -24.60 5.86
CA LEU A 472 -13.93 -23.72 6.87
C LEU A 472 -12.54 -24.22 7.29
N PHE A 473 -11.63 -23.29 7.49
CA PHE A 473 -10.32 -23.55 8.06
C PHE A 473 -10.38 -23.42 9.59
N TYR A 474 -9.61 -24.25 10.28
CA TYR A 474 -9.43 -24.20 11.74
C TYR A 474 -8.03 -24.64 12.17
N ASN A 475 -7.61 -24.28 13.39
CA ASN A 475 -6.33 -24.68 13.95
C ASN A 475 -6.53 -25.55 15.21
N LYS A 476 -6.18 -26.85 15.12
CA LYS A 476 -6.32 -27.81 16.23
C LYS A 476 -5.43 -27.52 17.42
N ASN A 477 -4.31 -26.82 17.21
CA ASN A 477 -3.27 -26.65 18.23
C ASN A 477 -3.43 -25.39 19.06
N LEU A 478 -4.48 -24.59 18.81
CA LEU A 478 -4.72 -23.34 19.53
C LEU A 478 -5.92 -23.52 20.47
N PRO A 479 -5.72 -23.34 21.80
CA PRO A 479 -6.86 -23.19 22.69
C PRO A 479 -7.63 -21.93 22.32
N LEU A 480 -8.96 -21.99 22.38
CA LEU A 480 -9.79 -20.81 22.23
C LEU A 480 -9.53 -19.89 23.43
N MET A 481 -9.26 -18.62 23.17
CA MET A 481 -9.28 -17.61 24.22
C MET A 481 -10.75 -17.37 24.55
N HIS A 482 -11.21 -17.80 25.74
CA HIS A 482 -12.49 -17.32 26.25
C HIS A 482 -12.33 -15.83 26.54
N GLU A 483 -13.09 -14.98 25.84
CA GLU A 483 -13.12 -13.55 26.13
C GLU A 483 -13.72 -13.36 27.54
N THR A 484 -12.91 -12.86 28.46
CA THR A 484 -13.31 -12.42 29.81
C THR A 484 -13.88 -11.01 29.78
#